data_AF-A0A023B0M9-F1
#
_entry.id   AF-A0A023B0M9-F1
#
_cell.length_a   1.000
_cell.length_b   1.000
_cell.length_c   1.000
_cell.angle_alpha   90.00
_cell.angle_beta   90.00
_cell.angle_gamma   90.00
#
_symmetry.space_group_name_H-M   'P 1'
#
loop_
_entity.id
_entity.type
_entity.pdbx_description
1 polymer ?
#
loop_
_entity_poly.entity_id
_entity_poly.type
_entity_poly.pdbx_seq_one_letter_code
_entity_poly.pdbx_strand_id
1 'polypeptide(L)'
;MGEYEYTVPTTSPFYRGVVSPACEWLVRRIPANVTPDAITWVGLLFAATAVLVMPLSRWLAAVCWVLYATADNLDGKHARATKQASVKGEFLDHVVDSATCSLLTIILAASTEGHYPPCAMLTLTVQVPFIIGCWYYYSTGRILLGCTSKGQQGPWVTVDEINYIAVPLLIALQPLWTCFDVYGIKL
;
A
#
# COMPACT_ATOMS: atom_id res chain seq x y z
N MET A 1 -30.11 -9.92 2.35
CA MET A 1 -28.69 -9.57 2.15
C MET A 1 -27.91 -10.77 2.68
N GLY A 2 -27.17 -11.48 1.82
CA GLY A 2 -26.42 -12.67 2.23
C GLY A 2 -25.36 -12.33 3.27
N GLU A 3 -25.02 -13.29 4.14
CA GLU A 3 -23.90 -13.14 5.07
C GLU A 3 -22.63 -12.79 4.29
N TYR A 4 -21.97 -11.71 4.72
CA TYR A 4 -20.72 -11.24 4.13
C TYR A 4 -19.59 -12.20 4.53
N GLU A 5 -19.07 -12.96 3.57
CA GLU A 5 -17.94 -13.86 3.77
C GLU A 5 -16.69 -13.27 3.12
N TYR A 6 -15.75 -12.80 3.94
CA TYR A 6 -14.45 -12.29 3.47
C TYR A 6 -13.65 -13.42 2.81
N THR A 7 -13.35 -13.27 1.52
CA THR A 7 -12.50 -14.21 0.78
C THR A 7 -11.05 -13.76 0.84
N VAL A 8 -10.18 -14.62 1.40
CA VAL A 8 -8.74 -14.33 1.46
C VAL A 8 -8.17 -14.30 0.03
N PRO A 9 -7.53 -13.20 -0.42
CA PRO A 9 -6.86 -13.14 -1.71
C PRO A 9 -5.72 -14.16 -1.76
N THR A 10 -5.38 -14.68 -2.93
CA THR A 10 -4.08 -15.33 -3.07
C THR A 10 -2.98 -14.27 -3.09
N THR A 11 -1.88 -14.55 -2.41
CA THR A 11 -0.81 -13.59 -2.18
C THR A 11 0.55 -14.17 -2.55
N SER A 12 1.54 -13.29 -2.68
CA SER A 12 2.88 -13.66 -3.09
C SER A 12 3.61 -14.55 -2.06
N PRO A 13 4.70 -15.23 -2.46
CA PRO A 13 5.57 -15.92 -1.52
C PRO A 13 6.17 -15.01 -0.45
N PHE A 14 6.54 -13.78 -0.79
CA PHE A 14 7.10 -12.82 0.16
C PHE A 14 6.07 -12.36 1.19
N TYR A 15 4.83 -12.09 0.78
CA TYR A 15 3.75 -11.81 1.71
C TYR A 15 3.55 -12.95 2.71
N ARG A 16 3.42 -14.18 2.20
CA ARG A 16 3.14 -15.37 3.03
C ARG A 16 4.30 -15.72 3.96
N GLY A 17 5.53 -15.54 3.49
CA GLY A 17 6.74 -15.90 4.24
C GLY A 17 7.22 -14.84 5.22
N VAL A 18 6.97 -13.56 4.95
CA VAL A 18 7.56 -12.44 5.71
C VAL A 18 6.50 -11.50 6.26
N VAL A 19 5.69 -10.90 5.38
CA VAL A 19 4.77 -9.81 5.76
C VAL A 19 3.67 -10.31 6.69
N SER A 20 2.95 -11.39 6.33
CA SER A 20 1.86 -11.91 7.14
C SER A 20 2.33 -12.39 8.52
N PRO A 21 3.39 -13.21 8.65
CA PRO A 21 3.89 -13.61 9.97
C PRO A 21 4.35 -12.43 10.84
N ALA A 22 5.02 -11.43 10.25
CA ALA A 22 5.44 -10.24 10.96
C ALA A 22 4.23 -9.41 11.46
N CYS A 23 3.23 -9.21 10.59
CA CYS A 23 2.01 -8.48 10.96
C CYS A 23 1.18 -9.25 11.99
N GLU A 24 1.07 -10.58 11.90
CA GLU A 24 0.40 -11.39 12.92
C GLU A 24 1.09 -11.31 14.28
N TRP A 25 2.42 -11.28 14.29
CA TRP A 25 3.20 -11.06 15.50
C TRP A 25 2.96 -9.66 16.09
N LEU A 26 2.82 -8.63 15.24
CA LEU A 26 2.52 -7.26 15.65
C LEU A 26 1.08 -7.12 16.17
N VAL A 27 0.08 -7.69 15.51
CA VAL A 27 -1.33 -7.64 15.94
C VAL A 27 -1.49 -8.13 17.37
N ARG A 28 -0.75 -9.19 17.76
CA ARG A 28 -0.79 -9.72 19.14
C ARG A 28 -0.28 -8.74 20.20
N ARG A 29 0.40 -7.66 19.80
CA ARG A 29 0.92 -6.60 20.69
C ARG A 29 0.03 -5.37 20.72
N ILE A 30 -0.90 -5.24 19.78
CA ILE A 30 -1.84 -4.13 19.73
C ILE A 30 -2.98 -4.44 20.71
N PRO A 31 -3.25 -3.57 21.70
CA PRO A 31 -4.36 -3.74 22.62
C PRO A 31 -5.71 -3.84 21.90
N ALA A 32 -6.60 -4.70 22.38
CA ALA A 32 -7.92 -4.92 21.74
C ALA A 32 -8.86 -3.70 21.80
N ASN A 33 -8.56 -2.69 22.63
CA ASN A 33 -9.31 -1.43 22.68
C ASN A 33 -8.90 -0.44 21.58
N VAL A 34 -7.83 -0.70 20.82
CA VAL A 34 -7.49 0.07 19.63
C VAL A 34 -8.41 -0.37 18.50
N THR A 35 -9.08 0.57 17.85
CA THR A 35 -9.94 0.28 16.70
C THR A 35 -9.09 0.08 15.43
N PRO A 36 -9.49 -0.81 14.51
CA PRO A 36 -8.86 -0.96 13.20
C PRO A 36 -8.75 0.37 12.46
N ASP A 37 -9.82 1.16 12.46
CA ASP A 37 -9.86 2.49 11.84
C ASP A 37 -8.75 3.43 12.35
N ALA A 38 -8.37 3.34 13.63
CA ALA A 38 -7.26 4.13 14.17
C ALA A 38 -5.91 3.69 13.58
N ILE A 39 -5.72 2.39 13.33
CA ILE A 39 -4.54 1.85 12.66
C ILE A 39 -4.49 2.35 11.22
N THR A 40 -5.62 2.33 10.51
CA THR A 40 -5.74 2.86 9.14
C THR A 40 -5.35 4.34 9.07
N TRP A 41 -5.87 5.17 9.98
CA TRP A 41 -5.49 6.60 10.06
C TRP A 41 -4.01 6.81 10.39
N VAL A 42 -3.44 6.00 11.28
CA VAL A 42 -2.00 6.03 11.57
C VAL A 42 -1.18 5.67 10.32
N GLY A 43 -1.65 4.70 9.53
CA GLY A 43 -1.06 4.36 8.23
C GLY A 43 -1.04 5.56 7.28
N LEU A 44 -2.17 6.26 7.14
CA LEU A 44 -2.24 7.47 6.31
C LEU A 44 -1.28 8.57 6.81
N LEU A 45 -1.17 8.76 8.13
CA LEU A 45 -0.24 9.72 8.71
C LEU A 45 1.21 9.38 8.37
N PHE A 46 1.59 8.10 8.39
CA PHE A 46 2.92 7.67 7.97
C PHE A 46 3.17 7.91 6.48
N ALA A 47 2.20 7.62 5.62
CA ALA A 47 2.29 7.88 4.18
C ALA A 47 2.44 9.39 3.89
N ALA A 48 1.65 10.24 4.55
CA ALA A 48 1.75 11.69 4.43
C ALA A 48 3.10 12.21 4.96
N THR A 49 3.56 11.67 6.10
CA THR A 49 4.85 12.01 6.68
C THR A 49 5.98 11.64 5.72
N ALA A 50 5.90 10.48 5.05
CA ALA A 50 6.90 10.08 4.06
C ALA A 50 7.07 11.14 2.96
N VAL A 51 5.96 11.66 2.41
CA VAL A 51 5.99 12.76 1.43
C VAL A 51 6.65 14.02 2.00
N LEU A 52 6.27 14.41 3.21
CA LEU A 52 6.72 15.67 3.83
C LEU A 52 8.21 15.63 4.20
N VAL A 53 8.72 14.50 4.68
CA VAL A 53 10.10 14.38 5.16
C VAL A 53 11.07 13.96 4.07
N MET A 54 10.59 13.53 2.91
CA MET A 54 11.43 13.09 1.78
C MET A 54 12.48 14.13 1.35
N PRO A 55 12.18 15.45 1.27
CA PRO A 55 13.21 16.47 0.98
C PRO A 55 14.27 16.62 2.08
N LEU A 56 13.95 16.24 3.32
CA LEU A 56 14.83 16.39 4.48
C LEU A 56 15.69 15.14 4.71
N SER A 57 15.08 13.96 4.59
CA SER A 57 15.73 12.67 4.78
C SER A 57 14.98 11.59 4.01
N ARG A 58 15.59 11.16 2.91
CA ARG A 58 15.09 10.05 2.07
C ARG A 58 14.99 8.74 2.83
N TRP A 59 15.95 8.46 3.71
CA TRP A 59 15.90 7.27 4.56
C TRP A 59 14.72 7.30 5.53
N LEU A 60 14.45 8.47 6.15
CA LEU A 60 13.29 8.61 7.02
C LEU A 60 11.99 8.46 6.24
N ALA A 61 11.90 9.03 5.03
CA ALA A 61 10.73 8.86 4.17
C ALA A 61 10.51 7.40 3.77
N ALA A 62 11.56 6.67 3.41
CA ALA A 62 11.49 5.24 3.12
C ALA A 62 11.00 4.44 4.34
N VAL A 63 11.50 4.74 5.54
CA VAL A 63 11.03 4.12 6.79
C VAL A 63 9.56 4.46 7.05
N CYS A 64 9.14 5.71 6.91
CA CYS A 64 7.75 6.11 7.05
C CYS A 64 6.84 5.38 6.06
N TRP A 65 7.29 5.18 4.81
CA TRP A 65 6.54 4.41 3.83
C TRP A 65 6.36 2.93 4.24
N VAL A 66 7.41 2.30 4.75
CA VAL A 66 7.34 0.93 5.28
C VAL A 66 6.41 0.85 6.49
N LEU A 67 6.41 1.86 7.36
CA LEU A 67 5.49 1.92 8.51
C LEU A 67 4.03 2.08 8.06
N TYR A 68 3.76 2.86 7.02
CA TYR A 68 2.46 2.89 6.36
C TYR A 68 2.06 1.50 5.87
N ALA A 69 2.90 0.84 5.06
CA ALA A 69 2.63 -0.48 4.50
C ALA A 69 2.38 -1.55 5.58
N THR A 70 3.00 -1.35 6.75
CA THR A 70 2.77 -2.19 7.93
C THR A 70 1.41 -1.90 8.55
N ALA A 71 1.05 -0.64 8.78
CA ALA A 71 -0.26 -0.27 9.33
C ALA A 71 -1.43 -0.76 8.46
N ASP A 72 -1.30 -0.59 7.15
CA ASP A 72 -2.21 -1.09 6.10
C ASP A 72 -2.44 -2.61 6.21
N ASN A 73 -1.37 -3.37 6.43
CA ASN A 73 -1.46 -4.81 6.64
C ASN A 73 -2.02 -5.23 8.02
N LEU A 74 -1.97 -4.32 9.00
CA LEU A 74 -2.34 -4.58 10.38
C LEU A 74 -3.83 -4.39 10.64
N ASP A 75 -4.47 -3.38 10.04
CA ASP A 75 -5.84 -3.00 10.40
C ASP A 75 -6.86 -4.13 10.19
N GLY A 76 -6.87 -4.79 9.02
CA GLY A 76 -7.77 -5.89 8.72
C GLY A 76 -7.42 -7.15 9.52
N LYS A 77 -6.13 -7.39 9.79
CA LYS A 77 -5.71 -8.51 10.66
C LYS A 77 -6.15 -8.28 12.10
N HIS A 78 -6.01 -7.06 12.60
CA HIS A 78 -6.47 -6.64 13.92
C HIS A 78 -7.99 -6.70 14.03
N ALA A 79 -8.72 -6.23 13.00
CA ALA A 79 -10.18 -6.31 12.93
C ALA A 79 -10.69 -7.75 13.04
N ARG A 80 -10.05 -8.70 12.34
CA ARG A 80 -10.39 -10.13 12.45
C ARG A 80 -10.02 -10.71 13.81
N ALA A 81 -8.83 -10.39 14.33
CA ALA A 81 -8.36 -10.92 15.61
C ALA A 81 -9.22 -10.43 16.79
N THR A 82 -9.72 -9.20 16.73
CA THR A 82 -10.51 -8.56 17.80
C THR A 82 -12.02 -8.60 17.58
N LYS A 83 -12.49 -9.22 16.48
CA LYS A 83 -13.91 -9.26 16.07
C LYS A 83 -14.53 -7.87 15.86
N GLN A 84 -13.74 -6.95 15.33
CA GLN A 84 -14.13 -5.57 15.00
C GLN A 84 -14.28 -5.33 13.49
N ALA A 85 -14.25 -6.39 12.67
CA ALA A 85 -14.48 -6.29 11.22
C ALA A 85 -15.88 -5.71 10.93
N SER A 86 -15.94 -4.70 10.06
CA SER A 86 -17.18 -4.02 9.69
C SER A 86 -17.11 -3.48 8.27
N VAL A 87 -18.28 -3.32 7.63
CA VAL A 87 -18.42 -2.72 6.29
C VAL A 87 -17.91 -1.27 6.27
N LYS A 88 -18.06 -0.53 7.38
CA LYS A 88 -17.55 0.84 7.48
C LYS A 88 -16.03 0.89 7.53
N GLY A 89 -15.40 -0.04 8.26
CA GLY A 89 -13.95 -0.17 8.33
C GLY A 89 -13.36 -0.54 6.97
N GLU A 90 -13.96 -1.50 6.27
CA GLU A 90 -13.56 -1.87 4.89
C GLU A 90 -13.71 -0.69 3.90
N PHE A 91 -14.78 0.11 4.03
CA PHE A 91 -14.93 1.32 3.24
C PHE A 91 -13.84 2.37 3.55
N LEU A 92 -13.52 2.56 4.83
CA LEU A 92 -12.47 3.49 5.25
C LEU A 92 -11.09 3.05 4.72
N ASP A 93 -10.76 1.77 4.84
CA ASP A 93 -9.55 1.14 4.29
C ASP A 93 -9.37 1.50 2.81
N HIS A 94 -10.40 1.26 1.99
CA HIS A 94 -10.37 1.64 0.58
C HIS A 94 -10.24 3.15 0.32
N VAL A 95 -10.88 4.00 1.13
CA VAL A 95 -10.71 5.46 0.99
C VAL A 95 -9.26 5.85 1.27
N VAL A 96 -8.63 5.24 2.27
CA VAL A 96 -7.25 5.49 2.65
C VAL A 96 -6.25 4.89 1.65
N ASP A 97 -6.53 3.72 1.08
CA ASP A 97 -5.77 3.13 -0.04
C ASP A 97 -5.70 4.08 -1.23
N SER A 98 -6.84 4.66 -1.60
CA SER A 98 -6.97 5.62 -2.70
C SER A 98 -6.18 6.91 -2.43
N ALA A 99 -6.27 7.42 -1.20
CA ALA A 99 -5.50 8.58 -0.78
C ALA A 99 -3.99 8.27 -0.82
N THR A 100 -3.58 7.09 -0.35
CA THR A 100 -2.17 6.71 -0.30
C THR A 100 -1.61 6.41 -1.69
N CYS A 101 -2.40 5.84 -2.60
CA CYS A 101 -2.08 5.76 -4.01
C CYS A 101 -1.76 7.13 -4.62
N SER A 102 -2.53 8.16 -4.24
CA SER A 102 -2.26 9.54 -4.68
C SER A 102 -1.00 10.14 -4.04
N LEU A 103 -0.69 9.80 -2.79
CA LEU A 103 0.57 10.21 -2.15
C LEU A 103 1.79 9.51 -2.78
N LEU A 104 1.64 8.25 -3.19
CA LEU A 104 2.69 7.50 -3.89
C LEU A 104 3.10 8.23 -5.18
N THR A 105 2.16 8.76 -5.97
CA THR A 105 2.52 9.43 -7.23
C THR A 105 3.30 10.72 -7.01
N ILE A 106 3.08 11.42 -5.88
CA ILE A 106 3.90 12.57 -5.47
C ILE A 106 5.33 12.11 -5.18
N ILE A 107 5.49 11.00 -4.44
CA ILE A 107 6.81 10.39 -4.18
C ILE A 107 7.49 9.98 -5.49
N LEU A 108 6.78 9.30 -6.39
CA LEU A 108 7.33 8.86 -7.68
C LEU A 108 7.83 10.06 -8.51
N ALA A 109 7.02 11.11 -8.61
CA ALA A 109 7.38 12.28 -9.41
C ALA A 109 8.56 13.04 -8.81
N ALA A 110 8.60 13.18 -7.48
CA ALA A 110 9.74 13.79 -6.81
C ALA A 110 11.01 12.93 -6.89
N SER A 111 10.86 11.60 -6.84
CA SER A 111 11.98 10.65 -6.95
C SER A 111 12.58 10.59 -8.36
N THR A 112 11.88 11.13 -9.35
CA THR A 112 12.30 11.09 -10.75
C THR A 112 12.74 12.44 -11.30
N GLU A 113 12.75 13.49 -10.48
CA GLU A 113 13.11 14.87 -10.88
C GLU A 113 12.34 15.37 -12.12
N GLY A 114 11.15 14.83 -12.38
CA GLY A 114 10.33 15.22 -13.53
C GLY A 114 10.70 14.57 -14.89
N HIS A 115 11.59 13.57 -14.91
CA HIS A 115 11.89 12.80 -16.13
C HIS A 115 10.73 11.92 -16.62
N TYR A 116 9.77 11.64 -15.75
CA TYR A 116 8.58 10.83 -16.03
C TYR A 116 7.33 11.72 -16.07
N PRO A 117 6.19 11.24 -16.62
CA PRO A 117 5.01 12.08 -16.85
C PRO A 117 4.54 12.83 -15.58
N PRO A 118 3.93 14.03 -15.73
CA PRO A 118 3.51 14.87 -14.61
C PRO A 118 2.73 14.10 -13.55
N CYS A 119 2.89 14.45 -12.26
CA CYS A 119 2.25 13.75 -11.13
C CYS A 119 0.76 13.48 -11.38
N ALA A 120 0.04 14.44 -11.96
CA ALA A 120 -1.38 14.32 -12.28
C ALA A 120 -1.69 13.18 -13.26
N MET A 121 -0.85 12.95 -14.27
CA MET A 121 -1.02 11.82 -15.20
C MET A 121 -0.75 10.49 -14.50
N LEU A 122 0.28 10.42 -13.66
CA LEU A 122 0.56 9.24 -12.83
C LEU A 122 -0.60 8.96 -11.88
N THR A 123 -1.14 9.98 -11.21
CA THR A 123 -2.32 9.83 -10.34
C THR A 123 -3.50 9.27 -11.13
N LEU A 124 -3.80 9.80 -12.31
CA LEU A 124 -4.89 9.27 -13.14
C LEU A 124 -4.68 7.79 -13.50
N THR A 125 -3.45 7.36 -13.79
CA THR A 125 -3.15 5.95 -14.10
C THR A 125 -3.34 5.00 -12.92
N VAL A 126 -3.15 5.47 -11.69
CA VAL A 126 -3.35 4.65 -10.47
C VAL A 126 -4.82 4.70 -10.01
N GLN A 127 -5.48 5.86 -10.13
CA GLN A 127 -6.86 6.04 -9.66
C GLN A 127 -7.91 5.39 -10.58
N VAL A 128 -7.68 5.31 -11.90
CA VAL A 128 -8.66 4.69 -12.83
C VAL A 128 -8.89 3.21 -12.52
N PRO A 129 -7.86 2.35 -12.38
CA PRO A 129 -8.05 0.96 -11.94
C PRO A 129 -8.73 0.84 -10.58
N PHE A 130 -8.38 1.72 -9.63
CA PHE A 130 -8.98 1.75 -8.30
C PHE A 130 -10.50 2.03 -8.35
N ILE A 131 -10.89 3.07 -9.08
CA ILE A 131 -12.31 3.46 -9.27
C ILE A 131 -13.08 2.34 -9.98
N ILE A 132 -12.49 1.71 -11.01
CA ILE A 132 -13.10 0.57 -11.70
C ILE A 132 -13.30 -0.61 -10.73
N GLY A 133 -12.31 -0.89 -9.87
CA GLY A 133 -12.39 -1.91 -8.83
C GLY A 133 -13.54 -1.65 -7.85
N CYS A 134 -13.64 -0.42 -7.32
CA CYS A 134 -14.73 -0.02 -6.44
C CYS A 134 -16.10 -0.10 -7.12
N TRP A 135 -16.22 0.37 -8.37
CA TRP A 135 -17.47 0.28 -9.13
C TRP A 135 -17.89 -1.16 -9.39
N TYR A 136 -16.94 -2.03 -9.75
CA TYR A 136 -17.20 -3.45 -9.97
C TYR A 136 -17.67 -4.14 -8.69
N TYR A 137 -17.01 -3.84 -7.57
CA TYR A 137 -17.41 -4.35 -6.25
C TYR A 137 -18.83 -3.91 -5.89
N TYR A 138 -19.13 -2.61 -6.02
CA TYR A 138 -20.47 -2.08 -5.81
C TYR A 138 -21.52 -2.78 -6.70
N SER A 139 -21.19 -3.01 -7.97
CA SER A 139 -22.14 -3.54 -8.96
C SER A 139 -22.38 -5.04 -8.84
N THR A 140 -21.40 -5.81 -8.33
CA THR A 140 -21.43 -7.28 -8.37
C THR A 140 -21.36 -7.94 -6.99
N GLY A 141 -21.00 -7.20 -5.95
CA GLY A 141 -20.66 -7.73 -4.62
C GLY A 141 -19.40 -8.60 -4.61
N ARG A 142 -18.55 -8.51 -5.65
CA ARG A 142 -17.31 -9.29 -5.80
C ARG A 142 -16.13 -8.35 -5.98
N ILE A 143 -15.02 -8.62 -5.29
CA ILE A 143 -13.81 -7.83 -5.44
C ILE A 143 -13.13 -8.22 -6.75
N LEU A 144 -12.77 -7.21 -7.56
CA LEU A 144 -11.97 -7.39 -8.77
C LEU A 144 -10.49 -7.58 -8.38
N LEU A 145 -10.16 -8.69 -7.74
CA LEU A 145 -8.77 -9.05 -7.46
C LEU A 145 -8.12 -9.60 -8.72
N GLY A 146 -6.85 -9.25 -8.93
CA GLY A 146 -6.01 -9.80 -9.99
C GLY A 146 -6.12 -11.34 -10.03
N CYS A 147 -6.20 -11.85 -11.24
CA CYS A 147 -6.50 -13.24 -11.61
C CYS A 147 -5.93 -14.30 -10.66
N THR A 148 -6.69 -14.71 -9.63
CA THR A 148 -6.37 -15.96 -8.92
C THR A 148 -7.61 -16.61 -8.32
N SER A 149 -7.98 -17.75 -8.92
CA SER A 149 -8.95 -18.70 -8.39
C SER A 149 -8.33 -19.54 -7.28
N LYS A 150 -9.15 -20.06 -6.35
CA LYS A 150 -8.71 -21.04 -5.33
C LYS A 150 -7.96 -22.19 -6.03
N GLY A 151 -6.69 -22.41 -5.63
CA GLY A 151 -5.87 -23.54 -6.10
C GLY A 151 -4.82 -23.21 -7.18
N GLN A 152 -4.75 -21.97 -7.67
CA GLN A 152 -3.63 -21.53 -8.51
C GLN A 152 -2.50 -20.93 -7.68
N GLN A 153 -1.26 -21.03 -8.18
CA GLN A 153 -0.12 -20.32 -7.58
C GLN A 153 -0.41 -18.82 -7.59
N GLY A 154 -0.29 -18.18 -6.42
CA GLY A 154 -0.43 -16.74 -6.28
C GLY A 154 0.58 -15.98 -7.14
N PRO A 155 0.30 -14.72 -7.50
CA PRO A 155 1.23 -13.90 -8.26
C PRO A 155 2.57 -13.74 -7.53
N TRP A 156 3.68 -13.63 -8.27
CA TRP A 156 5.01 -13.41 -7.69
C TRP A 156 5.19 -12.00 -7.12
N VAL A 157 4.47 -11.03 -7.70
CA VAL A 157 4.52 -9.61 -7.32
C VAL A 157 3.10 -9.14 -7.05
N THR A 158 2.93 -8.51 -5.90
CA THR A 158 1.72 -7.91 -5.37
C THR A 158 2.02 -6.49 -4.88
N VAL A 159 1.02 -5.83 -4.31
CA VAL A 159 1.18 -4.51 -3.70
C VAL A 159 2.21 -4.50 -2.56
N ASP A 160 2.40 -5.63 -1.88
CA ASP A 160 3.34 -5.76 -0.77
C ASP A 160 4.81 -5.65 -1.21
N GLU A 161 5.21 -6.29 -2.32
CA GLU A 161 6.57 -6.11 -2.87
C GLU A 161 6.80 -4.66 -3.30
N ILE A 162 5.77 -4.02 -3.85
CA ILE A 162 5.83 -2.62 -4.24
C ILE A 162 6.07 -1.75 -3.01
N ASN A 163 5.25 -1.91 -1.97
CA ASN A 163 5.28 -1.08 -0.78
C ASN A 163 6.47 -1.34 0.16
N TYR A 164 6.92 -2.59 0.32
CA TYR A 164 8.03 -2.93 1.22
C TYR A 164 9.40 -2.91 0.56
N ILE A 165 9.49 -3.02 -0.77
CA ILE A 165 10.76 -3.14 -1.49
C ILE A 165 10.91 -2.04 -2.52
N ALA A 166 10.05 -1.99 -3.54
CA ALA A 166 10.26 -1.11 -4.68
C ALA A 166 10.23 0.38 -4.31
N VAL A 167 9.20 0.82 -3.56
CA VAL A 167 9.02 2.23 -3.18
C VAL A 167 10.09 2.71 -2.19
N PRO A 168 10.40 1.98 -1.10
CA PRO A 168 11.48 2.39 -0.20
C PRO A 168 12.85 2.46 -0.89
N LEU A 169 13.15 1.52 -1.78
CA LEU A 169 14.39 1.55 -2.58
C LEU A 169 14.41 2.74 -3.54
N LEU A 170 13.29 3.03 -4.20
CA LEU A 170 13.15 4.19 -5.07
C LEU A 170 13.45 5.50 -4.33
N ILE A 171 12.82 5.68 -3.16
CA ILE A 171 13.02 6.85 -2.31
C ILE A 171 14.49 6.97 -1.88
N ALA A 172 15.10 5.86 -1.44
CA ALA A 172 16.45 5.85 -0.89
C ALA A 172 17.56 5.96 -1.95
N LEU A 173 17.37 5.36 -3.14
CA LEU A 173 18.39 5.22 -4.17
C LEU A 173 18.35 6.28 -5.28
N GLN A 174 17.45 7.27 -5.17
CA GLN A 174 17.37 8.41 -6.07
C GLN A 174 18.72 9.11 -6.42
N PRO A 175 19.73 9.23 -5.51
CA PRO A 175 21.03 9.80 -5.87
C PRO A 175 21.83 9.00 -6.91
N LEU A 176 21.56 7.70 -7.07
CA LEU A 176 22.28 6.87 -8.05
C LEU A 176 21.86 7.20 -9.48
N TRP A 177 20.60 7.58 -9.68
CA TRP A 177 20.08 7.94 -11.00
C TRP A 177 20.61 9.29 -11.48
N THR A 178 20.70 10.27 -10.58
CA THR A 178 21.31 11.58 -10.88
C THR A 178 22.83 11.50 -11.08
N CYS A 179 23.51 10.52 -10.48
CA CYS A 179 24.93 10.29 -10.78
C CYS A 179 25.14 9.94 -12.25
N PHE A 180 24.25 9.18 -12.89
CA PHE A 180 24.38 8.87 -14.33
C PHE A 180 24.31 10.14 -15.19
N ASP A 181 23.46 11.11 -14.83
CA ASP A 181 23.39 12.41 -15.50
C ASP A 181 24.67 13.25 -15.28
N VAL A 182 25.23 13.24 -14.06
CA VAL A 182 26.48 13.96 -13.75
C VAL A 182 27.67 13.39 -14.53
N TYR A 183 27.68 12.09 -14.81
CA TYR A 183 28.73 11.44 -15.62
C TYR A 183 28.42 11.40 -17.13
N GLY A 184 27.35 12.04 -17.58
CA GLY A 184 26.97 12.08 -19.01
C GLY A 184 26.56 10.72 -19.58
N ILE A 185 26.26 9.74 -18.73
CA ILE A 185 25.76 8.43 -19.13
C ILE A 185 24.24 8.55 -19.23
N LYS A 186 23.73 8.82 -20.43
CA LYS A 186 22.30 8.71 -20.70
C LYS A 186 21.94 7.23 -20.78
N LEU A 187 21.08 6.77 -19.86
CA LEU A 187 20.39 5.48 -19.98
C LEU A 187 19.31 5.55 -21.06
#